data_AF-A0A0Q4XFU5-F1
#
_entry.id   AF-A0A0Q4XFU5-F1
#
_cell.length_a   1.000
_cell.length_b   1.000
_cell.length_c   1.000
_cell.angle_alpha   90.00
_cell.angle_beta   90.00
_cell.angle_gamma   90.00
#
_symmetry.space_group_name_H-M   'P 1'
#
loop_
_entity.id
_entity.type
_entity.pdbx_description
1 polymer ?
#
loop_
_entity_poly.entity_id
_entity_poly.type
_entity_poly.pdbx_seq_one_letter_code
_entity_poly.pdbx_strand_id
1 'polypeptide(L)'
;MYPKATLRQVSAFLAVAITPGYGPIEYAKALGTIQPIASRWLLDLGAYGRDREDLGLLERRTDPECHRQVQYTLTPEEDELARRIVEVVRGKTGTH
;
A
#
# COMPACT_ATOMS: atom_id res chain seq x y z
N MET A 1 9.26 14.48 4.51
CA MET A 1 10.20 14.02 3.46
C MET A 1 10.03 12.52 3.39
N TYR A 2 9.41 11.97 2.34
CA TYR A 2 9.30 10.51 2.24
C TYR A 2 10.71 9.92 2.11
N PRO A 3 11.10 8.92 2.92
CA PRO A 3 12.29 8.11 2.68
C PRO A 3 12.30 7.63 1.22
N LYS A 4 13.49 7.39 0.65
CA LYS A 4 13.59 6.80 -0.70
C LYS A 4 12.85 5.46 -0.71
N ALA A 5 11.62 5.45 -1.23
CA ALA A 5 10.81 4.26 -1.33
C ALA A 5 11.48 3.28 -2.29
N THR A 6 11.57 2.02 -1.88
CA THR A 6 12.07 0.95 -2.73
C THR A 6 11.02 0.60 -3.80
N LEU A 7 11.45 0.05 -4.93
CA LEU A 7 10.54 -0.42 -5.98
C LEU A 7 9.48 -1.39 -5.43
N ARG A 8 9.85 -2.22 -4.44
CA ARG A 8 8.94 -3.17 -3.78
C ARG A 8 7.83 -2.48 -2.98
N GLN A 9 8.18 -1.41 -2.26
CA GLN A 9 7.21 -0.59 -1.55
C GLN A 9 6.27 0.12 -2.53
N VAL A 10 6.81 0.64 -3.64
CA VAL A 10 5.99 1.23 -4.71
C VAL A 10 5.03 0.19 -5.31
N SER A 11 5.50 -1.01 -5.64
CA SER A 11 4.65 -2.08 -6.15
C SER A 11 3.54 -2.49 -5.17
N ALA A 12 3.87 -2.63 -3.89
CA ALA A 12 2.89 -2.98 -2.85
C ALA A 12 1.85 -1.85 -2.65
N PHE A 13 2.27 -0.59 -2.64
CA PHE A 13 1.37 0.56 -2.60
C PHE A 13 0.41 0.56 -3.79
N LEU A 14 0.92 0.39 -5.02
CA LEU A 14 0.08 0.34 -6.21
C LEU A 14 -0.86 -0.86 -6.23
N ALA A 15 -0.43 -2.02 -5.73
CA ALA A 15 -1.32 -3.18 -5.62
C ALA A 15 -2.52 -2.90 -4.70
N VAL A 16 -2.29 -2.22 -3.57
CA VAL A 16 -3.37 -1.80 -2.65
C VAL A 16 -4.24 -0.73 -3.29
N ALA A 17 -3.66 0.22 -4.03
CA ALA A 17 -4.41 1.24 -4.73
C ALA A 17 -5.34 0.66 -5.82
N ILE A 18 -4.88 -0.37 -6.55
CA ILE A 18 -5.65 -1.02 -7.61
C ILE A 18 -6.72 -1.95 -7.05
N THR A 19 -6.42 -2.67 -5.97
CA THR A 19 -7.35 -3.64 -5.38
C THR A 19 -7.32 -3.54 -3.85
N PRO A 20 -7.98 -2.51 -3.28
CA PRO A 20 -8.01 -2.31 -1.84
C PRO A 20 -8.84 -3.39 -1.14
N GLY A 21 -8.58 -3.60 0.14
CA GLY A 21 -9.36 -4.49 1.00
C GLY A 21 -8.82 -5.93 1.09
N TYR A 22 -7.70 -6.23 0.43
CA TYR A 22 -7.06 -7.54 0.54
C TYR A 22 -6.13 -7.67 1.74
N GLY A 23 -5.87 -8.92 2.12
CA GLY A 23 -4.92 -9.28 3.16
C GLY A 23 -3.53 -9.60 2.63
N PRO A 24 -2.56 -9.86 3.52
CA PRO A 24 -1.17 -10.15 3.13
C PRO A 24 -1.01 -11.39 2.23
N ILE A 25 -1.93 -12.36 2.30
CA ILE A 25 -1.87 -13.58 1.49
C ILE A 25 -2.21 -13.26 0.03
N GLU A 26 -3.27 -12.50 -0.18
CA GLU A 26 -3.75 -12.08 -1.49
C GLU A 26 -2.73 -11.17 -2.17
N TYR A 27 -2.18 -10.20 -1.44
CA TYR A 27 -1.13 -9.34 -1.98
C TYR A 27 0.17 -10.08 -2.24
N ALA A 28 0.52 -11.11 -1.46
CA ALA A 28 1.68 -11.94 -1.77
C ALA A 28 1.54 -12.62 -3.14
N LYS A 29 0.35 -13.14 -3.47
CA LYS A 29 0.05 -13.70 -4.79
C LYS A 29 0.15 -12.64 -5.88
N ALA A 30 -0.47 -11.48 -5.67
CA ALA A 30 -0.45 -10.38 -6.66
C ALA A 30 0.96 -9.84 -6.94
N LEU A 31 1.82 -9.81 -5.92
CA LEU A 31 3.18 -9.29 -5.99
C LEU A 31 4.23 -10.35 -6.34
N GLY A 32 3.83 -11.60 -6.57
CA GLY A 32 4.76 -12.70 -6.87
C GLY A 32 5.74 -12.99 -5.73
N THR A 33 5.30 -12.89 -4.48
CA THR A 33 6.13 -13.09 -3.29
C THR A 33 5.45 -14.00 -2.25
N ILE A 34 6.07 -14.16 -1.09
CA ILE A 34 5.52 -14.93 0.03
C ILE A 34 4.85 -14.02 1.07
N GLN A 35 3.86 -14.55 1.78
CA GLN A 35 3.09 -13.80 2.78
C GLN A 35 3.94 -13.03 3.81
N PRO A 36 5.02 -13.58 4.39
CA PRO A 36 5.84 -12.82 5.35
C PRO A 36 6.50 -11.57 4.74
N ILE A 37 6.91 -11.66 3.46
CA ILE A 37 7.54 -10.53 2.75
C ILE A 37 6.49 -9.48 2.40
N ALA A 38 5.34 -9.89 1.85
CA ALA A 38 4.24 -8.96 1.55
C ALA A 38 3.74 -8.25 2.81
N SER A 39 3.55 -9.01 3.91
CA SER A 39 3.20 -8.46 5.22
C SER A 39 4.19 -7.39 5.65
N ARG A 40 5.50 -7.67 5.51
CA ARG A 40 6.52 -6.69 5.87
C ARG A 40 6.42 -5.41 5.04
N TRP A 41 6.26 -5.51 3.72
CA TRP A 41 6.12 -4.32 2.87
C TRP A 41 4.87 -3.50 3.20
N LEU A 42 3.74 -4.16 3.45
CA LEU A 42 2.50 -3.50 3.84
C LEU A 42 2.61 -2.80 5.20
N LEU A 43 3.34 -3.41 6.15
CA LEU A 43 3.62 -2.81 7.46
C LEU A 43 4.62 -1.65 7.39
N ASP A 44 5.59 -1.69 6.48
CA ASP A 44 6.50 -0.57 6.27
C ASP A 44 5.77 0.62 5.57
N LEU A 45 4.70 0.34 4.80
CA LEU A 45 3.88 1.34 4.12
C LEU A 45 2.76 1.93 5.01
N GLY A 46 2.16 1.12 5.88
CA GLY A 46 1.01 1.50 6.70
C GLY A 46 1.37 1.76 8.17
N ALA A 47 0.43 2.36 8.90
CA ALA A 47 0.67 2.75 10.28
C ALA A 47 1.02 1.56 11.20
N TYR A 48 2.23 1.53 11.77
CA TYR A 48 2.58 0.63 12.87
C TYR A 48 2.80 1.47 14.13
N GLY A 49 1.96 1.24 15.14
CA GLY A 49 1.77 2.17 16.27
C GLY A 49 3.02 2.86 16.81
N ARG A 50 2.89 4.18 17.01
CA ARG A 50 3.67 5.20 17.76
C ARG A 50 5.22 5.20 17.74
N ASP A 51 5.91 4.06 17.61
CA ASP A 51 7.37 3.93 17.81
C ASP A 51 8.16 3.53 16.55
N ARG A 52 7.52 3.42 15.37
CA ARG A 52 8.22 3.24 14.09
C ARG A 52 7.85 4.35 13.11
N GLU A 53 8.85 4.82 12.36
CA GLU A 53 8.63 5.56 11.11
C GLU A 53 7.98 4.61 10.11
N ASP A 54 6.65 4.63 10.06
CA ASP A 54 5.90 4.20 8.89
C ASP A 54 5.71 5.36 7.92
N LEU A 55 5.26 5.06 6.70
CA LEU A 55 5.03 6.07 5.68
C LEU A 55 3.63 6.69 5.73
N GLY A 56 2.74 6.21 6.62
CA GLY A 56 1.35 6.67 6.68
C GLY A 56 0.53 6.45 5.41
N LEU A 57 0.97 5.57 4.49
CA LEU A 57 0.37 5.42 3.17
C LEU A 57 -0.86 4.52 3.16
N LEU A 58 -0.88 3.54 4.08
CA LEU A 58 -1.92 2.53 4.16
C LEU A 58 -2.58 2.52 5.53
N GLU A 59 -3.86 2.21 5.55
CA GLU A 59 -4.60 1.83 6.75
C GLU A 59 -4.71 0.32 6.83
N ARG A 60 -4.45 -0.21 8.04
CA ARG A 60 -4.70 -1.61 8.38
C ARG A 60 -6.01 -1.70 9.15
N ARG A 61 -6.98 -2.44 8.62
CA ARG A 61 -8.28 -2.68 9.25
C ARG A 61 -8.47 -4.15 9.53
N THR A 62 -9.13 -4.48 10.63
CA THR A 62 -9.59 -5.84 10.89
C THR A 62 -10.73 -6.16 9.94
N ASP A 63 -10.71 -7.35 9.33
CA ASP A 63 -11.78 -7.80 8.46
C ASP A 63 -13.10 -7.92 9.25
N PRO A 64 -14.21 -7.31 8.76
CA PRO A 64 -15.49 -7.34 9.45
C PRO A 64 -16.14 -8.73 9.46
N GLU A 65 -15.83 -9.60 8.49
CA GLU A 65 -16.37 -10.96 8.41
C GLU A 65 -15.50 -11.97 9.17
N CYS A 66 -14.21 -11.66 9.37
CA CYS A 66 -13.29 -12.50 10.11
C CYS A 66 -12.28 -11.69 10.93
N HIS A 67 -12.54 -11.48 12.22
CA HIS A 67 -11.68 -10.68 13.10
C HIS A 67 -10.21 -11.16 13.26
N ARG A 68 -9.89 -12.37 12.77
CA ARG A 68 -8.52 -12.90 12.73
C ARG A 68 -7.74 -12.45 11.49
N GLN A 69 -8.44 -11.88 10.50
CA GLN A 69 -7.87 -11.41 9.25
C GLN A 69 -7.77 -9.89 9.26
N VAL A 70 -6.86 -9.38 8.44
CA VAL A 70 -6.64 -7.95 8.27
C VAL A 70 -6.62 -7.60 6.81
N GLN A 71 -7.13 -6.42 6.51
CA GLN A 71 -7.24 -5.86 5.19
C GLN A 71 -6.47 -4.54 5.14
N TYR A 72 -5.91 -4.22 3.98
CA TYR A 72 -5.20 -2.97 3.75
C TYR A 72 -5.91 -2.12 2.70
N THR A 73 -6.04 -0.84 3.00
CA THR A 73 -6.57 0.20 2.10
C THR A 73 -5.62 1.40 2.11
N LEU A 74 -5.75 2.30 1.13
CA LEU A 74 -5.09 3.60 1.22
C LEU A 74 -5.68 4.43 2.36
N THR A 75 -4.87 5.33 2.93
CA THR A 75 -5.42 6.45 3.72
C THR A 75 -6.16 7.42 2.79
N PRO A 76 -7.15 8.19 3.29
CA PRO A 76 -7.84 9.19 2.48
C PRO A 76 -6.90 10.21 1.82
N GLU A 77 -5.82 10.56 2.51
CA GLU A 77 -4.81 11.52 2.04
C GLU A 77 -4.03 11.00 0.82
N GLU A 78 -3.88 9.68 0.71
CA GLU A 78 -2.98 9.04 -0.24
C GLU A 78 -3.71 8.44 -1.45
N ASP A 79 -5.05 8.46 -1.44
CA ASP A 79 -5.88 8.22 -2.62
C ASP A 79 -5.55 9.21 -3.75
N GLU A 80 -5.31 10.47 -3.40
CA GLU A 80 -4.92 11.50 -4.37
C GLU A 80 -3.49 11.27 -4.89
N LEU A 81 -2.57 10.78 -4.05
CA LEU A 81 -1.23 10.40 -4.51
C LEU A 81 -1.30 9.25 -5.53
N ALA A 82 -2.10 8.22 -5.26
CA ALA A 82 -2.29 7.11 -6.18
C ALA A 82 -2.83 7.57 -7.54
N ARG A 83 -3.81 8.48 -7.56
CA ARG A 83 -4.31 9.09 -8.79
C ARG A 83 -3.24 9.84 -9.56
N ARG A 84 -2.43 10.66 -8.87
CA ARG A 84 -1.33 11.41 -9.49
C ARG A 84 -0.28 10.48 -10.11
N ILE A 85 0.06 9.37 -9.43
CA ILE A 85 0.99 8.37 -9.98
C ILE A 85 0.40 7.73 -11.25
N VAL A 86 -0.89 7.39 -11.25
CA VAL A 86 -1.56 6.83 -12.43
C VAL A 86 -1.53 7.81 -13.60
N GLU A 87 -1.78 9.10 -13.39
CA GLU A 87 -1.72 10.11 -14.46
C GLU A 87 -0.31 10.24 -15.05
N VAL A 88 0.73 10.21 -14.21
CA VAL A 88 2.13 10.22 -14.65
C VAL A 88 2.45 8.96 -15.47
N VAL A 89 2.06 7.77 -15.00
CA VAL A 89 2.29 6.50 -15.69
C VAL A 89 1.54 6.42 -17.03
N ARG A 90 0.35 7.01 -17.12
CA ARG A 90 -0.46 7.07 -18.36
C ARG A 90 0.07 8.06 -19.40
N GLY A 91 1.18 8.75 -19.12
CA GLY A 91 1.80 9.66 -20.09
C GLY A 91 1.14 11.03 -20.18
N LYS A 92 0.29 11.41 -19.23
CA LYS A 92 -0.05 12.83 -19.01
C LYS A 92 1.07 13.50 -18.23
N THR A 93 2.24 13.57 -18.85
CA THR A 93 3.11 14.72 -18.67
C THR A 93 2.28 15.94 -19.09
N GLY A 94 1.71 16.64 -18.12
CA GLY A 94 1.26 18.00 -18.31
C GLY A 94 2.44 18.77 -18.90
N THR A 95 2.32 19.10 -20.17
CA THR A 95 3.07 20.20 -20.78
C THR A 95 2.75 21.44 -19.93
N HIS A 96 3.72 21.93 -19.17
CA HIS A 96 3.96 23.34 -18.88
C HIS A 96 5.35 23.52 -18.31
#